data_AF-A0AAW1DBM9-F1
#
_entry.id   AF-A0AAW1DBM9-F1
#
_cell.length_a   1.000
_cell.length_b   1.000
_cell.length_c   1.000
_cell.angle_alpha   90.00
_cell.angle_beta   90.00
_cell.angle_gamma   90.00
#
_symmetry.space_group_name_H-M   'P 1'
#
loop_
_entity.id
_entity.type
_entity.pdbx_description
1 polymer ?
#
loop_
_entity_poly.entity_id
_entity_poly.type
_entity_poly.pdbx_seq_one_letter_code
_entity_poly.pdbx_strand_id
1 'polypeptide(L)'
;MSKSETPVLNDIYNDCQITNNIKKKYRDSSTCILENYELINSPFRLLKLTDLISDSSFKDLLIKDLKELEFIRKDNDLYNLRQSCDLNNCNVESISKFVVLLRSKIEPLLSTIMGVTFNGTLSVTASLYRSGEYLLCHDDRCDDRCVAFVYYLTESENEAGGHFRMFEHNVENGQPTRVSCSLPPKANSLICFEVGNYTYHEVGEVLDENFERLSINGWFHSDSNLNKEGLNYIDPMPRLYPQISPEAPLTLNKYINKTYCAQSNIVLAQEQFEKDSFILLSDFFVSDFFKTCAESMKEITSWEVIGPANRRRYECSELESLPGPLQIMINLIRSPMFISYLKDITGLDLIPNSDEEENDKCTEMTLQIQKWTNGSYTMATDNDAFFHKSGLDMIFYFNSDLFCRGEDNYGGCTVYLASGESDSDSVSLADDSELLTVEPQDNALVLIYRTSDTVRFTKYINHYNSGLFHAISATYFEPET
;
A
#
# COMPACT_ATOMS: atom_id res chain seq x y z
N MET A 1 37.81 -6.34 -32.03
CA MET A 1 36.58 -7.15 -32.08
C MET A 1 35.44 -6.15 -32.16
N SER A 2 34.65 -6.16 -33.25
CA SER A 2 33.49 -5.26 -33.34
C SER A 2 32.49 -5.66 -32.27
N LYS A 3 32.16 -4.73 -31.36
CA LYS A 3 31.06 -4.94 -30.42
C LYS A 3 29.81 -5.22 -31.26
N SER A 4 29.16 -6.34 -31.04
CA SER A 4 27.89 -6.62 -31.71
C SER A 4 26.87 -5.66 -31.11
N GLU A 5 26.36 -4.75 -31.94
CA GLU A 5 25.44 -3.70 -31.49
C GLU A 5 23.99 -4.19 -31.42
N THR A 6 23.73 -5.48 -31.63
CA THR A 6 22.38 -6.06 -31.74
C THR A 6 22.17 -7.11 -30.66
N PRO A 7 21.06 -7.06 -29.91
CA PRO A 7 20.77 -8.08 -28.92
C PRO A 7 20.53 -9.42 -29.60
N VAL A 8 21.20 -10.46 -29.12
CA VAL A 8 20.99 -11.84 -29.57
C VAL A 8 20.31 -12.60 -28.44
N LEU A 9 19.10 -13.10 -28.71
CA LEU A 9 18.40 -14.04 -27.81
C LEU A 9 19.24 -15.31 -27.71
N ASN A 10 19.43 -15.83 -26.50
CA ASN A 10 20.12 -17.08 -26.27
C ASN A 10 19.47 -18.21 -27.09
N ASP A 11 20.30 -18.95 -27.84
CA ASP A 11 19.85 -19.96 -28.81
C ASP A 11 18.98 -21.05 -28.20
N ILE A 12 19.12 -21.29 -26.89
CA ILE A 12 18.28 -22.23 -26.15
C ILE A 12 16.78 -21.90 -26.26
N TYR A 13 16.42 -20.63 -26.42
CA TYR A 13 15.04 -20.16 -26.57
C TYR A 13 14.55 -20.17 -28.04
N ASN A 14 15.47 -20.36 -28.99
CA ASN A 14 15.13 -20.60 -30.39
C ASN A 14 14.87 -22.10 -30.66
N ASP A 15 15.21 -22.99 -29.72
CA ASP A 15 14.96 -24.43 -29.83
C ASP A 15 13.47 -24.75 -29.62
N CYS A 16 12.85 -25.31 -30.66
CA CYS A 16 11.44 -25.68 -30.64
C CYS A 16 11.13 -26.82 -29.66
N GLN A 17 12.08 -27.72 -29.38
CA GLN A 17 11.89 -28.80 -28.41
C GLN A 17 11.82 -28.24 -27.00
N ILE A 18 12.70 -27.28 -26.67
CA ILE A 18 12.72 -26.60 -25.38
C ILE A 18 11.46 -25.77 -25.20
N THR A 19 11.10 -24.97 -26.20
CA THR A 19 9.87 -24.16 -26.18
C THR A 19 8.63 -25.03 -26.00
N ASN A 20 8.52 -26.16 -26.72
CA ASN A 20 7.41 -27.10 -26.57
C ASN A 20 7.37 -27.77 -25.18
N ASN A 21 8.54 -28.05 -24.59
CA ASN A 21 8.62 -28.59 -23.24
C ASN A 21 8.18 -27.56 -22.19
N ILE A 22 8.61 -26.29 -22.31
CA ILE A 22 8.15 -25.20 -21.44
C ILE A 22 6.64 -25.04 -21.58
N LYS A 23 6.12 -24.95 -22.80
CA LYS A 23 4.68 -24.87 -23.09
C LYS A 23 3.89 -26.00 -22.43
N LYS A 24 4.36 -27.24 -22.57
CA LYS A 24 3.70 -28.41 -21.96
C LYS A 24 3.66 -28.26 -20.44
N LYS A 25 4.80 -27.98 -19.80
CA LYS A 25 4.86 -27.82 -18.33
C LYS A 25 4.06 -26.63 -17.81
N TYR A 26 4.04 -25.53 -18.57
CA TYR A 26 3.25 -24.34 -18.26
C TYR A 26 1.75 -24.65 -18.28
N ARG A 27 1.31 -25.40 -19.30
CA ARG A 27 -0.08 -25.89 -19.40
C ARG A 27 -0.44 -26.87 -18.30
N ASP A 28 0.47 -27.79 -17.99
CA ASP A 28 0.29 -28.82 -16.96
C ASP A 28 0.47 -28.26 -15.52
N SER A 29 0.69 -26.94 -15.36
CA SER A 29 0.96 -26.29 -14.07
C SER A 29 2.02 -27.03 -13.24
N SER A 30 3.07 -27.50 -13.91
CA SER A 30 4.15 -28.28 -13.32
C SER A 30 5.33 -27.40 -12.94
N THR A 31 5.67 -27.33 -11.66
CA THR A 31 6.79 -26.52 -11.17
C THR A 31 8.09 -27.12 -11.67
N CYS A 32 9.01 -26.29 -12.14
CA CYS A 32 10.26 -26.74 -12.73
C CYS A 32 11.35 -25.70 -12.49
N ILE A 33 12.51 -26.11 -11.98
CA ILE A 33 13.66 -25.22 -11.81
C ILE A 33 14.81 -25.85 -12.59
N LEU A 34 15.24 -25.18 -13.66
CA LEU A 34 16.37 -25.57 -14.49
C LEU A 34 17.32 -24.38 -14.62
N GLU A 35 18.53 -24.63 -15.09
CA GLU A 35 19.58 -23.61 -15.24
C GLU A 35 19.13 -22.44 -16.12
N ASN A 36 18.43 -22.75 -17.22
CA ASN A 36 17.99 -21.76 -18.20
C ASN A 36 16.58 -21.22 -17.91
N TYR A 37 15.66 -22.00 -17.33
CA TYR A 37 14.32 -21.48 -17.02
C TYR A 37 13.73 -22.06 -15.75
N GLU A 38 12.85 -21.28 -15.12
CA GLU A 38 12.07 -21.68 -13.97
C GLU A 38 10.57 -21.47 -14.26
N LEU A 39 9.76 -22.42 -13.82
CA LEU A 39 8.30 -22.36 -13.83
C LEU A 39 7.84 -22.48 -12.38
N ILE A 40 7.23 -21.42 -11.89
CA ILE A 40 6.64 -21.33 -10.55
C ILE A 40 5.13 -21.32 -10.75
N ASN A 41 4.38 -22.16 -10.03
CA ASN A 41 2.92 -22.24 -10.18
C ASN A 41 2.13 -21.85 -8.94
N SER A 42 2.82 -21.58 -7.83
CA SER A 42 2.20 -21.09 -6.60
C SER A 42 2.94 -19.84 -6.14
N PRO A 43 2.23 -18.76 -5.79
CA PRO A 43 0.76 -18.64 -5.71
C PRO A 43 0.06 -18.44 -7.07
N PHE A 44 0.80 -18.12 -8.13
CA PHE A 44 0.30 -18.08 -9.51
C PHE A 44 1.41 -18.50 -10.49
N ARG A 45 1.05 -18.70 -11.76
CA ARG A 45 1.96 -19.15 -12.82
C ARG A 45 2.91 -18.03 -13.23
N LEU A 46 4.20 -18.22 -13.00
CA LEU A 46 5.28 -17.33 -13.41
C LEU A 46 6.35 -18.13 -14.15
N LEU A 47 6.74 -17.64 -15.32
CA LEU A 47 7.86 -18.12 -16.10
C LEU A 47 9.05 -17.19 -15.89
N LYS A 48 10.21 -17.76 -15.54
CA LYS A 48 11.48 -17.04 -15.49
C LYS A 48 12.43 -17.63 -16.53
N LEU A 49 12.95 -16.79 -17.43
CA LEU A 49 13.99 -17.13 -18.39
C LEU A 49 15.31 -16.52 -17.89
N THR A 50 16.35 -17.32 -17.75
CA THR A 50 17.68 -16.89 -17.29
C THR A 50 18.63 -16.80 -18.48
N ASP A 51 19.62 -15.91 -18.42
CA ASP A 51 20.57 -15.70 -19.50
C ASP A 51 19.91 -15.40 -20.86
N LEU A 52 18.95 -14.46 -20.85
CA LEU A 52 18.13 -14.13 -22.00
C LEU A 52 18.97 -13.63 -23.20
N ILE A 53 19.88 -12.69 -22.96
CA ILE A 53 20.78 -12.14 -23.98
C ILE A 53 22.14 -12.82 -23.88
N SER A 54 22.60 -13.41 -24.98
CA SER A 54 23.88 -14.12 -25.05
C SER A 54 25.09 -13.19 -25.15
N ASP A 55 24.93 -12.02 -25.77
CA ASP A 55 25.99 -11.03 -25.94
C ASP A 55 26.16 -10.16 -24.68
N SER A 56 27.23 -10.41 -23.91
CA SER A 56 27.55 -9.60 -22.73
C SER A 56 27.88 -8.14 -23.05
N SER A 57 28.49 -7.88 -24.21
CA SER A 57 28.87 -6.51 -24.59
C SER A 57 27.65 -5.64 -24.90
N PHE A 58 26.59 -6.25 -25.46
CA PHE A 58 25.31 -5.57 -25.64
C PHE A 58 24.62 -5.29 -24.30
N LYS A 59 24.66 -6.23 -23.35
CA LYS A 59 24.08 -6.02 -22.01
C LYS A 59 24.74 -4.84 -21.29
N ASP A 60 26.07 -4.78 -21.29
CA ASP A 60 26.82 -3.68 -20.68
C ASP A 60 26.47 -2.33 -21.32
N LEU A 61 26.32 -2.31 -22.65
CA LEU A 61 25.90 -1.12 -23.39
C LEU A 61 24.47 -0.72 -23.02
N LEU A 62 23.53 -1.66 -22.97
CA LEU A 62 22.14 -1.40 -22.60
C LEU A 62 22.03 -0.85 -21.17
N ILE A 63 22.77 -1.41 -20.21
CA ILE A 63 22.82 -0.91 -18.83
C ILE A 63 23.35 0.51 -18.80
N LYS A 64 24.46 0.77 -19.50
CA LYS A 64 25.08 2.10 -19.57
C LYS A 64 24.09 3.13 -20.12
N ASP A 65 23.48 2.83 -21.25
CA ASP A 65 22.57 3.72 -21.96
C ASP A 65 21.27 3.97 -21.17
N LEU A 66 20.76 2.97 -20.45
CA LEU A 66 19.62 3.14 -19.55
C LEU A 66 19.94 4.06 -18.37
N LYS A 67 21.13 3.93 -17.76
CA LYS A 67 21.54 4.80 -16.65
C LYS A 67 21.76 6.26 -17.07
N GLU A 68 21.94 6.52 -18.37
CA GLU A 68 22.03 7.86 -18.93
C GLU A 68 20.64 8.50 -19.20
N LEU A 69 19.55 7.73 -19.10
CA LEU A 69 18.20 8.28 -19.20
C LEU A 69 17.83 9.11 -17.97
N GLU A 70 16.93 10.07 -18.18
CA GLU A 70 16.24 10.74 -17.09
C GLU A 70 15.20 9.81 -16.46
N PHE A 71 15.26 9.68 -15.14
CA PHE A 71 14.25 8.98 -14.34
C PHE A 71 13.52 9.96 -13.44
N ILE A 72 12.21 9.99 -13.56
CA ILE A 72 11.33 10.82 -12.76
C ILE A 72 10.92 10.01 -11.53
N ARG A 73 11.11 10.58 -10.33
CA ARG A 73 10.63 9.98 -9.08
C ARG A 73 9.10 10.02 -9.07
N LYS A 74 8.50 8.87 -8.78
CA LYS A 74 7.06 8.68 -8.62
C LYS A 74 6.80 8.21 -7.20
N ASP A 75 5.87 8.88 -6.53
CA ASP A 75 5.65 8.73 -5.10
C ASP A 75 4.15 8.90 -4.79
N ASN A 76 3.48 7.81 -4.41
CA ASN A 76 2.08 7.80 -3.97
C ASN A 76 1.88 6.73 -2.89
N ASP A 77 0.65 6.48 -2.48
CA ASP A 77 0.31 5.46 -1.49
C ASP A 77 0.76 4.04 -1.86
N LEU A 78 0.74 3.69 -3.16
CA LEU A 78 1.11 2.37 -3.68
C LEU A 78 2.63 2.19 -3.91
N TYR A 79 3.36 3.23 -4.33
CA TYR A 79 4.76 3.11 -4.72
C TYR A 79 5.62 4.31 -4.37
N ASN A 80 6.92 4.03 -4.23
CA ASN A 80 7.99 5.01 -4.25
C ASN A 80 9.09 4.45 -5.16
N LEU A 81 9.25 4.96 -6.37
CA LEU A 81 10.21 4.45 -7.36
C LEU A 81 10.62 5.53 -8.34
N ARG A 82 11.56 5.22 -9.23
CA ARG A 82 11.91 6.11 -10.35
C ARG A 82 11.63 5.43 -11.67
N GLN A 83 10.98 6.15 -12.58
CA GLN A 83 10.56 5.61 -13.87
C GLN A 83 11.12 6.45 -15.02
N SER A 84 11.57 5.79 -16.08
CA SER A 84 11.94 6.46 -17.33
C SER A 84 10.71 6.94 -18.10
N CYS A 85 10.96 7.64 -19.20
CA CYS A 85 9.98 7.80 -20.28
C CYS A 85 9.58 6.45 -20.92
N ASP A 86 8.54 6.47 -21.75
CA ASP A 86 8.15 5.32 -22.59
C ASP A 86 9.29 4.94 -23.54
N LEU A 87 9.70 3.67 -23.49
CA LEU A 87 10.82 3.17 -24.27
C LEU A 87 10.45 2.82 -25.71
N ASN A 88 9.15 2.75 -26.06
CA ASN A 88 8.73 2.49 -27.44
C ASN A 88 9.25 3.53 -28.44
N ASN A 89 9.36 4.78 -27.99
CA ASN A 89 9.78 5.93 -28.80
C ASN A 89 11.18 6.43 -28.43
N CYS A 90 11.96 5.63 -27.68
CA CYS A 90 13.32 5.99 -27.29
C CYS A 90 14.26 5.95 -28.49
N ASN A 91 15.03 7.02 -28.71
CA ASN A 91 15.98 7.16 -29.81
C ASN A 91 17.37 6.56 -29.54
N VAL A 92 17.58 6.00 -28.33
CA VAL A 92 18.86 5.39 -27.96
C VAL A 92 18.93 3.99 -28.56
N GLU A 93 19.91 3.76 -29.45
CA GLU A 93 19.95 2.61 -30.33
C GLU A 93 19.91 1.25 -29.61
N SER A 94 20.65 1.08 -28.51
CA SER A 94 20.65 -0.16 -27.72
C SER A 94 19.26 -0.46 -27.13
N ILE A 95 18.58 0.57 -26.62
CA ILE A 95 17.22 0.48 -26.06
C ILE A 95 16.22 0.16 -27.16
N SER A 96 16.25 0.88 -28.29
CA SER A 96 15.35 0.62 -29.43
C SER A 96 15.52 -0.81 -29.94
N LYS A 97 16.75 -1.30 -30.04
CA LYS A 97 17.04 -2.68 -30.46
C LYS A 97 16.54 -3.72 -29.44
N PHE A 98 16.61 -3.43 -28.14
CA PHE A 98 16.02 -4.30 -27.12
C PHE A 98 14.49 -4.32 -27.21
N VAL A 99 13.83 -3.19 -27.44
CA VAL A 99 12.38 -3.14 -27.68
C VAL A 99 12.00 -3.93 -28.94
N VAL A 100 12.80 -3.87 -30.01
CA VAL A 100 12.61 -4.71 -31.20
C VAL A 100 12.77 -6.20 -30.87
N LEU A 101 13.71 -6.59 -30.00
CA LEU A 101 13.84 -7.97 -29.52
C LEU A 101 12.56 -8.43 -28.79
N LEU A 102 12.01 -7.59 -27.91
CA LEU A 102 10.77 -7.88 -27.18
C LEU A 102 9.64 -8.21 -28.16
N ARG A 103 9.43 -7.36 -29.18
CA ARG A 103 8.37 -7.53 -30.19
C ARG A 103 8.59 -8.69 -31.15
N SER A 104 9.82 -8.84 -31.64
CA SER A 104 10.10 -9.78 -32.75
C SER A 104 10.44 -11.19 -32.30
N LYS A 105 10.87 -11.37 -31.03
CA LYS A 105 11.32 -12.67 -30.51
C LYS A 105 10.61 -13.07 -29.23
N ILE A 106 10.50 -12.18 -28.25
CA ILE A 106 9.91 -12.51 -26.94
C ILE A 106 8.38 -12.64 -27.05
N GLU A 107 7.71 -11.71 -27.70
CA GLU A 107 6.25 -11.74 -27.87
C GLU A 107 5.77 -13.04 -28.57
N PRO A 108 6.33 -13.48 -29.72
CA PRO A 108 5.96 -14.77 -30.32
C PRO A 108 6.29 -15.99 -29.45
N LEU A 109 7.39 -15.94 -28.69
CA LEU A 109 7.80 -17.00 -27.77
C LEU A 109 6.77 -17.15 -26.64
N LEU A 110 6.40 -16.04 -25.99
CA LEU A 110 5.41 -16.00 -24.92
C LEU A 110 4.02 -16.38 -25.42
N SER A 111 3.61 -15.89 -26.59
CA SER A 111 2.35 -16.30 -27.24
C SER A 111 2.29 -17.82 -27.43
N THR A 112 3.40 -18.43 -27.87
CA THR A 112 3.48 -19.88 -28.06
C THR A 112 3.40 -20.66 -26.74
N ILE A 113 4.12 -20.21 -25.71
CA ILE A 113 4.23 -20.88 -24.40
C ILE A 113 2.93 -20.75 -23.60
N MET A 114 2.41 -19.54 -23.47
CA MET A 114 1.26 -19.20 -22.63
C MET A 114 -0.06 -19.44 -23.35
N GLY A 115 -0.05 -19.55 -24.69
CA GLY A 115 -1.25 -19.82 -25.48
C GLY A 115 -2.16 -18.59 -25.62
N VAL A 116 -1.57 -17.39 -25.53
CA VAL A 116 -2.27 -16.10 -25.65
C VAL A 116 -2.06 -15.49 -27.04
N THR A 117 -3.02 -14.68 -27.49
CA THR A 117 -2.90 -13.92 -28.75
C THR A 117 -2.75 -12.45 -28.42
N PHE A 118 -1.58 -11.88 -28.70
CA PHE A 118 -1.31 -10.46 -28.51
C PHE A 118 -1.83 -9.63 -29.68
N ASN A 119 -2.14 -8.36 -29.44
CA ASN A 119 -2.61 -7.41 -30.46
C ASN A 119 -1.48 -6.52 -31.03
N GLY A 120 -0.22 -6.79 -30.65
CA GLY A 120 0.95 -6.02 -31.05
C GLY A 120 1.20 -4.75 -30.23
N THR A 121 0.30 -4.38 -29.32
CA THR A 121 0.53 -3.28 -28.38
C THR A 121 1.45 -3.76 -27.25
N LEU A 122 2.46 -2.93 -26.97
CA LEU A 122 3.46 -3.15 -25.93
C LEU A 122 3.61 -1.86 -25.14
N SER A 123 3.38 -1.93 -23.84
CA SER A 123 3.78 -0.88 -22.90
C SER A 123 5.14 -1.26 -22.34
N VAL A 124 6.13 -0.36 -22.39
CA VAL A 124 7.48 -0.66 -21.92
C VAL A 124 8.18 0.58 -21.34
N THR A 125 8.67 0.45 -20.12
CA THR A 125 9.40 1.49 -19.38
C THR A 125 10.60 0.87 -18.68
N ALA A 126 11.55 1.70 -18.24
CA ALA A 126 12.55 1.29 -17.27
C ALA A 126 12.17 1.80 -15.88
N SER A 127 12.43 0.97 -14.87
CA SER A 127 12.30 1.32 -13.46
C SER A 127 13.64 1.20 -12.77
N LEU A 128 13.94 2.18 -11.92
CA LEU A 128 15.09 2.22 -11.04
C LEU A 128 14.59 2.34 -9.60
N TYR A 129 14.97 1.38 -8.76
CA TYR A 129 14.73 1.43 -7.33
C TYR A 129 16.07 1.56 -6.60
N ARG A 130 16.14 2.53 -5.70
CA ARG A 130 17.23 2.76 -4.75
C ARG A 130 16.77 2.37 -3.34
N SER A 131 17.70 2.37 -2.40
CA SER A 131 17.41 2.13 -0.99
C SER A 131 16.19 2.93 -0.51
N GLY A 132 15.25 2.25 0.16
CA GLY A 132 14.00 2.78 0.67
C GLY A 132 12.85 2.86 -0.34
N GLU A 133 13.11 2.60 -1.62
CA GLU A 133 12.12 2.59 -2.71
C GLU A 133 11.46 1.19 -2.84
N TYR A 134 10.17 1.16 -3.22
CA TYR A 134 9.30 -0.02 -3.22
C TYR A 134 8.10 0.14 -4.17
N LEU A 135 7.38 -0.96 -4.42
CA LEU A 135 6.07 -0.98 -5.06
C LEU A 135 5.22 -2.03 -4.34
N LEU A 136 4.17 -1.62 -3.62
CA LEU A 136 3.38 -2.47 -2.73
C LEU A 136 2.45 -3.43 -3.50
N CYS A 137 1.68 -4.23 -2.75
CA CYS A 137 0.83 -5.29 -3.28
C CYS A 137 -0.23 -4.79 -4.29
N HIS A 138 -0.18 -5.29 -5.52
CA HIS A 138 -1.13 -5.00 -6.62
C HIS A 138 -1.20 -6.21 -7.57
N ASP A 139 -2.12 -6.20 -8.54
CA ASP A 139 -2.36 -7.32 -9.47
C ASP A 139 -2.22 -6.96 -10.96
N ASP A 140 -1.70 -5.76 -11.25
CA ASP A 140 -1.45 -5.24 -12.60
C ASP A 140 -2.67 -5.12 -13.52
N ARG A 141 -3.89 -5.30 -12.98
CA ARG A 141 -5.11 -5.32 -13.79
C ARG A 141 -5.38 -3.97 -14.46
N CYS A 142 -5.54 -4.06 -15.78
CA CYS A 142 -6.06 -3.03 -16.68
C CYS A 142 -6.66 -3.79 -17.87
N ASP A 143 -7.69 -3.24 -18.51
CA ASP A 143 -8.58 -3.97 -19.42
C ASP A 143 -7.88 -4.73 -20.56
N ASP A 144 -6.77 -4.19 -21.07
CA ASP A 144 -6.06 -4.71 -22.24
C ASP A 144 -4.71 -5.36 -21.92
N ARG A 145 -4.26 -5.33 -20.65
CA ARG A 145 -3.01 -5.97 -20.21
C ARG A 145 -3.18 -7.48 -20.15
N CYS A 146 -2.32 -8.21 -20.88
CA CYS A 146 -2.42 -9.67 -21.00
C CYS A 146 -1.25 -10.40 -20.31
N VAL A 147 -0.01 -10.01 -20.57
CA VAL A 147 1.18 -10.62 -19.94
C VAL A 147 2.10 -9.53 -19.44
N ALA A 148 2.34 -9.51 -18.13
CA ALA A 148 3.33 -8.65 -17.50
C ALA A 148 4.72 -9.28 -17.65
N PHE A 149 5.74 -8.43 -17.79
CA PHE A 149 7.13 -8.88 -17.78
C PHE A 149 8.06 -7.91 -17.03
N VAL A 150 9.14 -8.47 -16.48
CA VAL A 150 10.25 -7.70 -15.90
C VAL A 150 11.56 -8.32 -16.35
N TYR A 151 12.36 -7.56 -17.10
CA TYR A 151 13.74 -7.90 -17.45
C TYR A 151 14.71 -7.22 -16.49
N TYR A 152 15.44 -8.01 -15.73
CA TYR A 152 16.38 -7.55 -14.71
C TYR A 152 17.76 -7.29 -15.32
N LEU A 153 18.25 -6.07 -15.11
CA LEU A 153 19.57 -5.62 -15.58
C LEU A 153 20.63 -5.69 -14.48
N THR A 154 20.20 -5.67 -13.22
CA THR A 154 21.05 -5.86 -12.05
C THR A 154 20.62 -7.09 -11.27
N GLU A 155 21.53 -7.59 -10.44
CA GLU A 155 21.30 -8.70 -9.52
C GLU A 155 21.56 -8.27 -8.10
N SER A 156 20.86 -8.89 -7.15
CA SER A 156 21.03 -8.62 -5.73
C SER A 156 21.19 -9.90 -4.93
N GLU A 157 21.92 -9.77 -3.82
CA GLU A 157 21.85 -10.75 -2.74
C GLU A 157 20.48 -10.64 -2.02
N ASN A 158 20.18 -11.61 -1.17
CA ASN A 158 18.88 -11.64 -0.47
C ASN A 158 18.70 -10.48 0.51
N GLU A 159 19.78 -10.01 1.11
CA GLU A 159 19.78 -8.96 2.13
C GLU A 159 19.56 -7.56 1.53
N ALA A 160 19.84 -7.38 0.24
CA ALA A 160 19.71 -6.10 -0.45
C ALA A 160 18.25 -5.69 -0.74
N GLY A 161 17.28 -6.59 -0.54
CA GLY A 161 15.87 -6.34 -0.83
C GLY A 161 15.56 -6.24 -2.32
N GLY A 162 14.48 -5.55 -2.70
CA GLY A 162 14.10 -5.39 -4.11
C GLY A 162 13.46 -6.62 -4.77
N HIS A 163 13.12 -7.65 -3.99
CA HIS A 163 12.57 -8.92 -4.50
C HIS A 163 11.21 -8.74 -5.17
N PHE A 164 10.97 -9.51 -6.22
CA PHE A 164 9.62 -9.75 -6.71
C PHE A 164 8.93 -10.75 -5.79
N ARG A 165 7.92 -10.30 -5.05
CA ARG A 165 7.22 -11.09 -4.04
C ARG A 165 5.80 -11.37 -4.49
N MET A 166 5.38 -12.62 -4.36
CA MET A 166 4.07 -13.10 -4.81
C MET A 166 3.22 -13.48 -3.60
N PHE A 167 1.95 -13.08 -3.61
CA PHE A 167 1.01 -13.30 -2.51
C PHE A 167 0.09 -14.49 -2.73
N GLU A 168 -0.13 -15.28 -1.67
CA GLU A 168 -1.32 -16.15 -1.57
C GLU A 168 -2.58 -15.29 -1.54
N HIS A 169 -3.73 -15.87 -1.92
CA HIS A 169 -5.03 -15.23 -1.80
C HIS A 169 -5.98 -16.05 -0.93
N ASN A 170 -6.93 -15.37 -0.29
CA ASN A 170 -8.03 -16.01 0.41
C ASN A 170 -9.00 -16.62 -0.63
N VAL A 171 -9.36 -17.89 -0.43
CA VAL A 171 -10.18 -18.65 -1.39
C VAL A 171 -11.63 -18.17 -1.46
N GLU A 172 -12.14 -17.56 -0.40
CA GLU A 172 -13.54 -17.10 -0.31
C GLU A 172 -13.75 -15.73 -0.97
N ASN A 173 -12.85 -14.78 -0.72
CA ASN A 173 -13.00 -13.39 -1.20
C ASN A 173 -11.95 -12.95 -2.23
N GLY A 174 -10.97 -13.80 -2.52
CA GLY A 174 -9.97 -13.53 -3.56
C GLY A 174 -8.89 -12.51 -3.19
N GLN A 175 -8.85 -12.01 -1.95
CA GLN A 175 -7.92 -10.94 -1.56
C GLN A 175 -6.54 -11.48 -1.14
N PRO A 176 -5.46 -10.72 -1.37
CA PRO A 176 -4.10 -11.15 -1.03
C PRO A 176 -3.90 -11.22 0.48
N THR A 177 -3.15 -12.24 0.90
CA THR A 177 -2.85 -12.54 2.30
C THR A 177 -1.37 -12.33 2.59
N ARG A 178 -0.56 -13.40 2.57
CA ARG A 178 0.88 -13.37 2.85
C ARG A 178 1.69 -13.62 1.60
N VAL A 179 2.93 -13.12 1.60
CA VAL A 179 3.94 -13.50 0.63
C VAL A 179 4.30 -14.98 0.82
N SER A 180 4.21 -15.76 -0.26
CA SER A 180 4.56 -17.19 -0.26
C SER A 180 5.72 -17.54 -1.20
N CYS A 181 6.03 -16.65 -2.14
CA CYS A 181 7.21 -16.74 -3.00
C CYS A 181 7.91 -15.39 -3.08
N SER A 182 9.25 -15.38 -3.03
CA SER A 182 10.08 -14.18 -3.11
C SER A 182 11.28 -14.47 -3.98
N LEU A 183 11.44 -13.68 -5.06
CA LEU A 183 12.47 -13.88 -6.07
C LEU A 183 13.40 -12.66 -6.10
N PRO A 184 14.69 -12.81 -5.76
CA PRO A 184 15.63 -11.71 -5.92
C PRO A 184 15.79 -11.37 -7.41
N PRO A 185 16.02 -10.09 -7.76
CA PRO A 185 16.39 -9.72 -9.12
C PRO A 185 17.66 -10.48 -9.51
N LYS A 186 17.64 -11.10 -10.69
CA LYS A 186 18.80 -11.81 -11.26
C LYS A 186 19.13 -11.18 -12.60
N ALA A 187 20.35 -10.70 -12.76
CA ALA A 187 20.78 -10.02 -13.97
C ALA A 187 20.61 -10.92 -15.19
N ASN A 188 20.23 -10.32 -16.31
CA ASN A 188 19.97 -11.02 -17.57
C ASN A 188 18.83 -12.06 -17.48
N SER A 189 17.89 -11.90 -16.55
CA SER A 189 16.70 -12.74 -16.46
C SER A 189 15.42 -11.97 -16.76
N LEU A 190 14.44 -12.66 -17.35
CA LEU A 190 13.11 -12.15 -17.67
C LEU A 190 12.09 -12.98 -16.89
N ILE A 191 11.32 -12.33 -16.01
CA ILE A 191 10.11 -12.94 -15.45
C ILE A 191 8.88 -12.51 -16.26
N CYS A 192 7.92 -13.41 -16.43
CA CYS A 192 6.67 -13.18 -17.14
C CYS A 192 5.51 -13.94 -16.46
N PHE A 193 4.34 -13.32 -16.39
CA PHE A 193 3.12 -13.95 -15.90
C PHE A 193 1.90 -13.36 -16.61
N GLU A 194 0.84 -14.17 -16.77
CA GLU A 194 -0.45 -13.69 -17.28
C GLU A 194 -1.04 -12.72 -16.25
N VAL A 195 -1.50 -11.54 -16.70
CA VAL A 195 -2.23 -10.61 -15.86
C VAL A 195 -3.63 -11.17 -15.65
N GLY A 196 -4.05 -11.30 -14.40
CA GLY A 196 -5.34 -11.89 -14.09
C GLY A 196 -5.73 -11.81 -12.64
N ASN A 197 -6.89 -12.39 -12.33
CA ASN A 197 -7.35 -12.57 -10.96
C ASN A 197 -6.27 -13.27 -10.13
N TYR A 198 -6.02 -12.76 -8.93
CA TYR A 198 -5.12 -13.35 -7.93
C TYR A 198 -3.62 -13.30 -8.25
N THR A 199 -3.20 -12.52 -9.24
CA THR A 199 -1.77 -12.33 -9.58
C THR A 199 -1.11 -11.25 -8.72
N TYR A 200 -1.45 -11.24 -7.44
CA TYR A 200 -0.99 -10.23 -6.49
C TYR A 200 0.50 -10.34 -6.21
N HIS A 201 1.20 -9.23 -6.40
CA HIS A 201 2.63 -9.16 -6.23
C HIS A 201 3.09 -7.77 -5.78
N GLU A 202 4.32 -7.68 -5.31
CA GLU A 202 4.99 -6.44 -4.92
C GLU A 202 6.46 -6.47 -5.35
N VAL A 203 7.07 -5.29 -5.44
CA VAL A 203 8.53 -5.13 -5.34
C VAL A 203 8.84 -4.78 -3.91
N GLY A 204 9.41 -5.74 -3.19
CA GLY A 204 9.87 -5.53 -1.82
C GLY A 204 10.86 -4.38 -1.77
N GLU A 205 10.85 -3.66 -0.64
CA GLU A 205 11.74 -2.54 -0.41
C GLU A 205 13.22 -2.89 -0.66
N VAL A 206 13.95 -1.98 -1.32
CA VAL A 206 15.41 -2.07 -1.44
C VAL A 206 16.05 -1.59 -0.14
N LEU A 207 16.95 -2.38 0.43
CA LEU A 207 17.54 -2.15 1.76
C LEU A 207 19.04 -1.78 1.71
N ASP A 208 19.73 -2.10 0.62
CA ASP A 208 21.15 -1.77 0.45
C ASP A 208 21.33 -0.41 -0.22
N GLU A 209 22.00 0.51 0.48
CA GLU A 209 22.33 1.87 0.00
C GLU A 209 23.15 1.88 -1.29
N ASN A 210 23.92 0.82 -1.56
CA ASN A 210 24.79 0.72 -2.72
C ASN A 210 24.15 -0.06 -3.88
N PHE A 211 22.96 -0.63 -3.68
CA PHE A 211 22.29 -1.40 -4.70
C PHE A 211 21.28 -0.53 -5.47
N GLU A 212 21.41 -0.58 -6.80
CA GLU A 212 20.44 0.00 -7.73
C GLU A 212 19.72 -1.12 -8.47
N ARG A 213 18.44 -1.35 -8.15
CA ARG A 213 17.59 -2.32 -8.85
C ARG A 213 17.11 -1.69 -10.16
N LEU A 214 17.75 -2.03 -11.27
CA LEU A 214 17.41 -1.55 -12.60
C LEU A 214 16.70 -2.67 -13.38
N SER A 215 15.54 -2.34 -13.95
CA SER A 215 14.77 -3.27 -14.79
C SER A 215 14.10 -2.56 -15.96
N ILE A 216 13.88 -3.29 -17.05
CA ILE A 216 12.89 -2.92 -18.08
C ILE A 216 11.64 -3.74 -17.82
N ASN A 217 10.48 -3.11 -17.71
CA ASN A 217 9.22 -3.77 -17.38
C ASN A 217 8.06 -3.20 -18.18
N GLY A 218 6.98 -3.98 -18.25
CA GLY A 218 5.76 -3.56 -18.92
C GLY A 218 4.84 -4.73 -19.24
N TRP A 219 3.98 -4.52 -20.24
CA TRP A 219 2.91 -5.45 -20.59
C TRP A 219 2.83 -5.68 -22.09
N PHE A 220 2.63 -6.93 -22.48
CA PHE A 220 2.10 -7.29 -23.80
C PHE A 220 0.56 -7.31 -23.71
N HIS A 221 -0.10 -6.69 -24.67
CA HIS A 221 -1.54 -6.45 -24.63
C HIS A 221 -2.31 -7.41 -25.55
N SER A 222 -3.59 -7.61 -25.25
CA SER A 222 -4.51 -8.42 -26.05
C SER A 222 -5.88 -7.77 -26.14
N ASP A 223 -6.58 -8.00 -27.27
CA ASP A 223 -7.99 -7.60 -27.41
C ASP A 223 -8.93 -8.54 -26.63
N SER A 224 -8.40 -9.68 -26.17
CA SER A 224 -9.15 -10.58 -25.31
C SER A 224 -9.28 -9.95 -23.93
N ASN A 225 -10.51 -9.58 -23.55
CA ASN A 225 -10.79 -9.11 -22.20
C ASN A 225 -10.72 -10.29 -21.22
N LEU A 226 -9.49 -10.68 -20.84
CA LEU A 226 -9.19 -11.80 -19.94
C LEU A 226 -9.71 -11.55 -18.51
N ASN A 227 -10.04 -10.30 -18.19
CA ASN A 227 -10.40 -9.80 -16.86
C ASN A 227 -11.89 -9.45 -16.72
N LYS A 228 -12.73 -9.91 -17.66
CA LYS A 228 -14.15 -9.54 -17.79
C LYS A 228 -15.01 -9.72 -16.54
N GLU A 229 -14.65 -10.68 -15.69
CA GLU A 229 -15.24 -10.89 -14.37
C GLU A 229 -14.20 -10.51 -13.32
N GLY A 230 -14.14 -9.21 -13.00
CA GLY A 230 -13.29 -8.75 -11.91
C GLY A 230 -13.73 -9.26 -10.55
N LEU A 231 -12.79 -9.21 -9.61
CA LEU A 231 -13.14 -9.43 -8.21
C LEU A 231 -13.97 -8.24 -7.76
N ASN A 232 -15.28 -8.41 -7.72
CA ASN A 232 -16.21 -7.44 -7.12
C ASN A 232 -16.08 -7.50 -5.60
N TYR A 233 -14.91 -7.11 -5.10
CA TYR A 233 -14.62 -7.04 -3.68
C TYR A 233 -14.77 -5.60 -3.21
N ILE A 234 -15.66 -5.42 -2.24
CA ILE A 234 -15.79 -4.18 -1.48
C ILE A 234 -15.22 -4.46 -0.10
N ASP A 235 -14.22 -3.69 0.32
CA ASP A 235 -13.68 -3.81 1.66
C ASP A 235 -14.77 -3.45 2.69
N PRO A 236 -15.07 -4.34 3.65
CA PRO A 236 -16.22 -4.16 4.52
C PRO A 236 -15.99 -3.04 5.54
N MET A 237 -17.09 -2.40 5.94
CA MET A 237 -17.07 -1.46 7.07
C MET A 237 -16.50 -2.16 8.31
N PRO A 238 -15.51 -1.56 9.00
CA PRO A 238 -14.99 -2.10 10.26
C PRO A 238 -16.09 -2.26 11.32
N ARG A 239 -15.84 -3.12 12.32
CA ARG A 239 -16.75 -3.32 13.46
C ARG A 239 -17.09 -1.97 14.10
N LEU A 240 -18.39 -1.71 14.20
CA LEU A 240 -18.92 -0.59 14.98
C LEU A 240 -18.99 -0.98 16.46
N TYR A 241 -18.60 -0.05 17.30
CA TYR A 241 -18.66 -0.16 18.75
C TYR A 241 -19.71 0.81 19.29
N PRO A 242 -20.58 0.35 20.21
CA PRO A 242 -21.52 1.23 20.89
C PRO A 242 -20.81 2.07 21.96
N GLN A 243 -21.50 3.11 22.40
CA GLN A 243 -21.12 3.87 23.59
C GLN A 243 -21.17 3.01 24.85
N ILE A 244 -20.35 3.33 25.84
CA ILE A 244 -20.35 2.67 27.15
C ILE A 244 -20.72 3.70 28.23
N SER A 245 -21.83 3.44 28.92
CA SER A 245 -22.18 4.20 30.12
C SER A 245 -21.19 3.85 31.23
N PRO A 246 -20.52 4.85 31.83
CA PRO A 246 -19.53 4.58 32.87
C PRO A 246 -20.22 4.11 34.16
N GLU A 247 -19.60 3.15 34.86
CA GLU A 247 -20.11 2.64 36.15
C GLU A 247 -20.09 3.69 37.27
N ALA A 248 -19.26 4.73 37.14
CA ALA A 248 -19.12 5.82 38.08
C ALA A 248 -19.11 7.18 37.35
N PRO A 249 -19.52 8.27 38.02
CA PRO A 249 -19.47 9.60 37.44
C PRO A 249 -18.06 9.93 36.93
N LEU A 250 -17.94 10.11 35.63
CA LEU A 250 -16.70 10.58 35.01
C LEU A 250 -16.61 12.11 35.16
N THR A 251 -15.39 12.62 35.21
CA THR A 251 -15.14 14.06 35.15
C THR A 251 -14.04 14.30 34.12
N LEU A 252 -14.36 15.00 33.03
CA LEU A 252 -13.43 15.21 31.90
C LEU A 252 -12.07 15.74 32.37
N ASN A 253 -12.06 16.76 33.23
CA ASN A 253 -10.83 17.42 33.68
C ASN A 253 -9.90 16.56 34.58
N LYS A 254 -10.32 15.34 34.95
CA LYS A 254 -9.45 14.35 35.59
C LYS A 254 -8.50 13.71 34.57
N TYR A 255 -8.94 13.60 33.31
CA TYR A 255 -8.24 12.88 32.24
C TYR A 255 -7.77 13.83 31.13
N ILE A 256 -8.57 14.84 30.80
CA ILE A 256 -8.31 15.85 29.77
C ILE A 256 -7.74 17.10 30.42
N ASN A 257 -6.79 17.74 29.75
CA ASN A 257 -6.20 18.99 30.15
C ASN A 257 -7.30 20.06 30.35
N LYS A 258 -7.34 20.66 31.55
CA LYS A 258 -8.35 21.64 31.96
C LYS A 258 -8.51 22.82 31.00
N THR A 259 -7.48 23.12 30.21
CA THR A 259 -7.51 24.14 29.16
C THR A 259 -8.58 23.80 28.13
N TYR A 260 -8.66 22.55 27.69
CA TYR A 260 -9.64 22.11 26.70
C TYR A 260 -11.04 21.86 27.29
N CYS A 261 -11.17 21.79 28.62
CA CYS A 261 -12.46 21.72 29.29
C CYS A 261 -13.10 23.09 29.57
N ALA A 262 -12.38 24.20 29.34
CA ALA A 262 -12.89 25.53 29.62
C ALA A 262 -13.86 25.97 28.51
N GLN A 263 -15.05 26.47 28.87
CA GLN A 263 -16.10 26.83 27.90
C GLN A 263 -15.61 27.79 26.80
N SER A 264 -14.77 28.77 27.14
CA SER A 264 -14.20 29.71 26.16
C SER A 264 -13.35 29.00 25.09
N ASN A 265 -12.62 27.95 25.49
CA ASN A 265 -11.74 27.23 24.59
C ASN A 265 -12.49 26.18 23.77
N ILE A 266 -13.58 25.61 24.31
CA ILE A 266 -14.50 24.75 23.56
C ILE A 266 -15.10 25.52 22.38
N VAL A 267 -15.61 26.73 22.62
CA VAL A 267 -16.17 27.59 21.56
C VAL A 267 -15.11 27.93 20.51
N LEU A 268 -13.89 28.30 20.93
CA LEU A 268 -12.80 28.58 19.99
C LEU A 268 -12.40 27.34 19.16
N ALA A 269 -12.39 26.16 19.77
CA ALA A 269 -12.11 24.91 19.07
C ALA A 269 -13.19 24.60 18.04
N GLN A 270 -14.47 24.79 18.38
CA GLN A 270 -15.59 24.64 17.45
C GLN A 270 -15.47 25.60 16.27
N GLU A 271 -15.25 26.90 16.52
CA GLU A 271 -15.09 27.91 15.47
C GLU A 271 -13.94 27.57 14.51
N GLN A 272 -12.82 27.06 15.04
CA GLN A 272 -11.70 26.61 14.22
C GLN A 272 -12.06 25.36 13.42
N PHE A 273 -12.69 24.36 14.06
CA PHE A 273 -13.05 23.12 13.40
C PHE A 273 -14.08 23.31 12.29
N GLU A 274 -15.10 24.15 12.50
CA GLU A 274 -16.10 24.48 11.46
C GLU A 274 -15.46 25.12 10.23
N LYS A 275 -14.38 25.89 10.41
CA LYS A 275 -13.68 26.56 9.32
C LYS A 275 -12.74 25.62 8.56
N ASP A 276 -11.97 24.82 9.29
CA ASP A 276 -10.86 24.06 8.73
C ASP A 276 -11.20 22.57 8.54
N SER A 277 -12.33 22.09 9.08
CA SER A 277 -12.71 20.66 9.20
C SER A 277 -11.63 19.77 9.82
N PHE A 278 -10.72 20.41 10.54
CA PHE A 278 -9.53 19.82 11.13
C PHE A 278 -9.15 20.59 12.39
N ILE A 279 -8.73 19.87 13.43
CA ILE A 279 -8.07 20.48 14.58
C ILE A 279 -7.05 19.52 15.19
N LEU A 280 -5.94 20.08 15.67
CA LEU A 280 -4.93 19.37 16.46
C LEU A 280 -4.76 20.07 17.81
N LEU A 281 -5.05 19.36 18.89
CA LEU A 281 -4.92 19.86 20.25
C LEU A 281 -3.78 19.15 20.97
N SER A 282 -2.62 19.81 21.10
CA SER A 282 -1.44 19.24 21.78
C SER A 282 -1.63 19.17 23.29
N ASP A 283 -0.93 18.25 23.95
CA ASP A 283 -1.03 18.01 25.40
C ASP A 283 -2.49 17.82 25.86
N PHE A 284 -3.26 17.05 25.09
CA PHE A 284 -4.70 16.89 25.26
C PHE A 284 -5.05 16.19 26.57
N PHE A 285 -4.42 15.05 26.85
CA PHE A 285 -4.61 14.37 28.12
C PHE A 285 -3.69 14.95 29.19
N VAL A 286 -4.13 14.84 30.45
CA VAL A 286 -3.29 15.11 31.62
C VAL A 286 -2.02 14.26 31.53
N SER A 287 -0.85 14.90 31.62
CA SER A 287 0.47 14.28 31.39
C SER A 287 0.64 12.92 32.08
N ASP A 288 0.30 12.80 33.36
CA ASP A 288 0.50 11.55 34.11
C ASP A 288 -0.42 10.43 33.63
N PHE A 289 -1.65 10.78 33.23
CA PHE A 289 -2.59 9.83 32.64
C PHE A 289 -2.11 9.35 31.27
N PHE A 290 -1.68 10.27 30.40
CA PHE A 290 -1.12 9.93 29.09
C PHE A 290 0.11 9.03 29.22
N LYS A 291 1.09 9.41 30.05
CA LYS A 291 2.32 8.63 30.27
C LYS A 291 2.02 7.22 30.78
N THR A 292 1.06 7.09 31.70
CA THR A 292 0.64 5.77 32.18
C THR A 292 0.08 4.91 31.05
N CYS A 293 -0.76 5.49 30.18
CA CYS A 293 -1.31 4.78 29.02
C CYS A 293 -0.22 4.42 27.99
N ALA A 294 0.70 5.35 27.70
CA ALA A 294 1.81 5.14 26.77
C ALA A 294 2.79 4.06 27.25
N GLU A 295 3.03 3.94 28.55
CA GLU A 295 3.81 2.83 29.11
C GLU A 295 3.05 1.50 29.01
N SER A 296 1.74 1.50 29.28
CA SER A 296 0.91 0.30 29.13
C SER A 296 0.80 -0.22 27.69
N MET A 297 1.01 0.61 26.66
CA MET A 297 1.10 0.11 25.28
C MET A 297 2.18 -0.97 25.11
N LYS A 298 3.28 -0.87 25.87
CA LYS A 298 4.40 -1.84 25.84
C LYS A 298 4.04 -3.18 26.49
N GLU A 299 2.98 -3.23 27.28
CA GLU A 299 2.49 -4.45 27.94
C GLU A 299 1.59 -5.29 27.02
N ILE A 300 1.13 -4.72 25.90
CA ILE A 300 0.30 -5.44 24.92
C ILE A 300 1.18 -6.45 24.17
N THR A 301 0.83 -7.73 24.32
CA THR A 301 1.57 -8.84 23.70
C THR A 301 0.86 -9.48 22.51
N SER A 302 -0.47 -9.34 22.44
CA SER A 302 -1.28 -9.92 21.37
C SER A 302 -1.53 -8.87 20.29
N TRP A 303 -0.86 -9.05 19.15
CA TRP A 303 -0.98 -8.20 17.97
C TRP A 303 -1.30 -9.07 16.76
N GLU A 304 -2.28 -8.65 15.97
CA GLU A 304 -2.72 -9.33 14.76
C GLU A 304 -2.54 -8.42 13.54
N VAL A 305 -2.01 -8.98 12.46
CA VAL A 305 -1.81 -8.22 11.22
C VAL A 305 -3.16 -8.01 10.52
N ILE A 306 -3.50 -6.76 10.27
CA ILE A 306 -4.69 -6.34 9.54
C ILE A 306 -4.36 -6.20 8.05
N GLY A 307 -5.22 -6.79 7.22
CA GLY A 307 -5.14 -6.78 5.75
C GLY A 307 -6.45 -6.35 5.08
N PRO A 308 -6.68 -6.70 3.80
CA PRO A 308 -5.76 -7.44 2.92
C PRO A 308 -4.58 -6.60 2.42
N ALA A 309 -3.51 -7.24 1.94
CA ALA A 309 -2.24 -6.57 1.65
C ALA A 309 -2.31 -5.50 0.53
N ASN A 310 -3.25 -5.61 -0.42
CA ASN A 310 -3.52 -4.60 -1.45
C ASN A 310 -4.35 -3.40 -0.95
N ARG A 311 -4.53 -3.29 0.38
CA ARG A 311 -5.26 -2.21 1.05
C ARG A 311 -4.49 -1.70 2.25
N ARG A 312 -3.98 -2.61 3.08
CA ARG A 312 -3.32 -2.28 4.33
C ARG A 312 -2.46 -3.41 4.84
N ARG A 313 -1.48 -3.02 5.65
CA ARG A 313 -0.68 -3.91 6.49
C ARG A 313 -0.26 -3.13 7.72
N TYR A 314 -0.85 -3.42 8.86
CA TYR A 314 -0.42 -2.92 10.17
C TYR A 314 -0.90 -3.90 11.23
N GLU A 315 -0.58 -3.67 12.50
CA GLU A 315 -0.97 -4.58 13.59
C GLU A 315 -2.05 -3.95 14.46
N CYS A 316 -3.02 -4.75 14.92
CA CYS A 316 -4.04 -4.35 15.89
C CYS A 316 -4.10 -5.28 17.11
N SER A 317 -4.64 -4.77 18.21
CA SER A 317 -4.94 -5.56 19.40
C SER A 317 -6.41 -5.48 19.79
N GLU A 318 -6.93 -6.56 20.37
CA GLU A 318 -8.32 -6.66 20.82
C GLU A 318 -8.57 -5.74 22.03
N LEU A 319 -9.64 -4.95 21.96
CA LEU A 319 -9.94 -3.93 22.97
C LEU A 319 -10.17 -4.54 24.36
N GLU A 320 -10.79 -5.71 24.44
CA GLU A 320 -11.11 -6.41 25.68
C GLU A 320 -9.86 -6.92 26.41
N SER A 321 -8.74 -7.08 25.69
CA SER A 321 -7.48 -7.58 26.23
C SER A 321 -6.54 -6.49 26.76
N LEU A 322 -6.93 -5.22 26.62
CA LEU A 322 -6.04 -4.10 26.93
C LEU A 322 -5.74 -3.98 28.44
N PRO A 323 -4.53 -3.52 28.80
CA PRO A 323 -4.18 -3.17 30.18
C PRO A 323 -5.12 -2.11 30.79
N GLY A 324 -5.23 -2.13 32.12
CA GLY A 324 -6.16 -1.28 32.88
C GLY A 324 -6.14 0.22 32.52
N PRO A 325 -4.97 0.89 32.43
CA PRO A 325 -4.91 2.30 32.04
C PRO A 325 -5.50 2.57 30.65
N LEU A 326 -5.22 1.70 29.69
CA LEU A 326 -5.76 1.81 28.33
C LEU A 326 -7.26 1.53 28.31
N GLN A 327 -7.76 0.60 29.12
CA GLN A 327 -9.21 0.39 29.27
C GLN A 327 -9.93 1.61 29.82
N ILE A 328 -9.32 2.33 30.76
CA ILE A 328 -9.89 3.59 31.26
C ILE A 328 -9.97 4.62 30.12
N MET A 329 -8.93 4.73 29.30
CA MET A 329 -8.90 5.64 28.14
C MET A 329 -9.95 5.26 27.08
N ILE A 330 -10.05 3.97 26.74
CA ILE A 330 -11.06 3.47 25.79
C ILE A 330 -12.48 3.69 26.31
N ASN A 331 -12.73 3.43 27.59
CA ASN A 331 -14.03 3.69 28.20
C ASN A 331 -14.36 5.20 28.20
N LEU A 332 -13.38 6.07 28.42
CA LEU A 332 -13.57 7.51 28.30
C LEU A 332 -13.95 7.90 26.86
N ILE A 333 -13.19 7.45 25.87
CA ILE A 333 -13.37 7.73 24.44
C ILE A 333 -14.74 7.25 23.91
N ARG A 334 -15.28 6.19 24.51
CA ARG A 334 -16.61 5.61 24.20
C ARG A 334 -17.74 6.14 25.09
N SER A 335 -17.45 7.03 26.05
CA SER A 335 -18.46 7.48 27.01
C SER A 335 -19.38 8.55 26.40
N PRO A 336 -20.67 8.60 26.77
CA PRO A 336 -21.59 9.66 26.33
C PRO A 336 -21.07 11.06 26.64
N MET A 337 -20.37 11.22 27.77
CA MET A 337 -19.73 12.48 28.15
C MET A 337 -18.65 12.93 27.15
N PHE A 338 -17.85 12.00 26.62
CA PHE A 338 -16.84 12.33 25.62
C PHE A 338 -17.47 12.57 24.24
N ILE A 339 -18.52 11.84 23.87
CA ILE A 339 -19.31 12.12 22.66
C ILE A 339 -19.91 13.53 22.71
N SER A 340 -20.47 13.92 23.86
CA SER A 340 -20.96 15.29 24.08
C SER A 340 -19.85 16.32 23.94
N TYR A 341 -18.66 16.03 24.48
CA TYR A 341 -17.50 16.90 24.31
C TYR A 341 -17.08 17.04 22.84
N LEU A 342 -17.02 15.94 22.09
CA LEU A 342 -16.71 15.97 20.65
C LEU A 342 -17.74 16.78 19.87
N LYS A 343 -19.04 16.61 20.17
CA LYS A 343 -20.11 17.47 19.64
C LYS A 343 -19.82 18.94 19.89
N ASP A 344 -19.51 19.31 21.14
CA ASP A 344 -19.30 20.70 21.52
C ASP A 344 -18.07 21.33 20.84
N ILE A 345 -17.00 20.57 20.58
CA ILE A 345 -15.78 21.11 19.93
C ILE A 345 -15.77 20.99 18.40
N THR A 346 -16.74 20.29 17.80
CA THR A 346 -16.81 20.10 16.34
C THR A 346 -18.05 20.69 15.70
N GLY A 347 -19.12 20.90 16.47
CA GLY A 347 -20.42 21.35 15.95
C GLY A 347 -21.23 20.26 15.24
N LEU A 348 -20.75 19.01 15.20
CA LEU A 348 -21.41 17.89 14.53
C LEU A 348 -22.61 17.35 15.33
N ASP A 349 -23.55 16.70 14.65
CA ASP A 349 -24.74 16.10 15.24
C ASP A 349 -24.46 14.72 15.86
N LEU A 350 -23.43 14.65 16.70
CA LEU A 350 -23.17 13.47 17.52
C LEU A 350 -24.22 13.37 18.64
N ILE A 351 -24.71 12.15 18.90
CA ILE A 351 -25.78 11.86 19.86
C ILE A 351 -25.22 11.01 20.99
N PRO A 352 -24.96 11.60 22.18
CA PRO A 352 -24.64 10.86 23.40
C PRO A 352 -25.77 9.91 23.77
N ASN A 353 -25.44 8.71 24.22
CA ASN A 353 -26.43 7.78 24.75
C ASN A 353 -27.02 8.33 26.06
N SER A 354 -28.34 8.42 26.14
CA SER A 354 -29.07 8.78 27.35
C SER A 354 -29.88 7.60 27.86
N ASP A 355 -29.90 7.39 29.17
CA ASP A 355 -30.66 6.30 29.81
C ASP A 355 -32.20 6.43 29.65
N GLU A 356 -32.69 7.51 29.04
CA GLU A 356 -34.11 7.89 29.05
C GLU A 356 -34.94 7.39 27.85
N GLU A 357 -34.34 7.01 26.70
CA GLU A 357 -35.10 6.60 25.51
C GLU A 357 -34.50 5.36 24.79
N GLU A 358 -35.14 4.19 24.95
CA GLU A 358 -34.71 2.90 24.38
C GLU A 358 -34.73 2.82 22.83
N ASN A 359 -35.14 3.88 22.12
CA ASN A 359 -35.39 3.87 20.67
C ASN A 359 -34.59 4.89 19.84
N ASP A 360 -33.76 5.75 20.44
CA ASP A 360 -32.97 6.72 19.69
C ASP A 360 -31.62 6.12 19.23
N LYS A 361 -31.30 6.30 17.94
CA LYS A 361 -29.99 5.92 17.40
C LYS A 361 -28.92 6.82 18.02
N CYS A 362 -28.10 6.28 18.91
CA CYS A 362 -26.94 6.98 19.45
C CYS A 362 -25.75 6.92 18.47
N THR A 363 -24.77 7.83 18.64
CA THR A 363 -23.52 7.79 17.86
C THR A 363 -22.78 6.47 18.09
N GLU A 364 -22.45 5.81 16.99
CA GLU A 364 -21.55 4.64 16.94
C GLU A 364 -20.19 5.05 16.38
N MET A 365 -19.19 4.20 16.61
CA MET A 365 -17.82 4.47 16.17
C MET A 365 -17.08 3.22 15.70
N THR A 366 -16.16 3.36 14.75
CA THR A 366 -15.05 2.42 14.65
C THR A 366 -14.03 2.73 15.74
N LEU A 367 -13.28 1.74 16.19
CA LEU A 367 -12.21 1.94 17.18
C LEU A 367 -11.16 0.85 17.08
N GLN A 368 -9.90 1.24 16.99
CA GLN A 368 -8.76 0.33 16.91
C GLN A 368 -7.59 0.84 17.75
N ILE A 369 -6.90 -0.10 18.42
CA ILE A 369 -5.54 0.09 18.91
C ILE A 369 -4.61 -0.45 17.84
N GLN A 370 -3.72 0.40 17.34
CA GLN A 370 -2.86 0.11 16.22
C GLN A 370 -1.39 0.17 16.64
N LYS A 371 -0.57 -0.69 16.04
CA LYS A 371 0.88 -0.67 16.14
C LYS A 371 1.47 -0.52 14.74
N TRP A 372 2.35 0.45 14.62
CA TRP A 372 2.98 0.86 13.38
C TRP A 372 4.48 0.61 13.45
N THR A 373 4.98 -0.20 12.53
CA THR A 373 6.38 -0.62 12.44
C THR A 373 6.85 -0.62 10.98
N ASN A 374 8.14 -0.83 10.74
CA ASN A 374 8.68 -0.95 9.39
C ASN A 374 7.90 -2.00 8.57
N GLY A 375 7.57 -1.64 7.33
CA GLY A 375 6.71 -2.43 6.45
C GLY A 375 5.21 -2.21 6.65
N SER A 376 4.79 -1.30 7.55
CA SER A 376 3.38 -0.98 7.75
C SER A 376 2.91 0.12 6.80
N TYR A 377 1.66 0.05 6.33
CA TYR A 377 1.04 1.01 5.40
C TYR A 377 -0.48 0.85 5.35
N THR A 378 -1.15 1.84 4.76
CA THR A 378 -2.44 1.65 4.07
C THR A 378 -2.39 2.31 2.69
N MET A 379 -3.37 2.00 1.85
CA MET A 379 -3.58 2.58 0.52
C MET A 379 -4.93 3.29 0.46
N ALA A 380 -5.02 4.30 -0.40
CA ALA A 380 -6.28 4.96 -0.71
C ALA A 380 -6.97 4.17 -1.82
N THR A 381 -8.11 3.57 -1.53
CA THR A 381 -8.84 2.75 -2.51
C THR A 381 -10.30 3.13 -2.58
N ASP A 382 -10.83 3.14 -3.79
CA ASP A 382 -12.21 3.47 -4.14
C ASP A 382 -13.23 2.43 -3.64
N ASN A 383 -12.86 1.16 -3.63
CA ASN A 383 -13.73 0.04 -3.25
C ASN A 383 -13.66 -0.28 -1.75
N ASP A 384 -13.96 0.72 -0.91
CA ASP A 384 -13.93 0.61 0.55
C ASP A 384 -15.18 1.25 1.17
N ALA A 385 -16.01 0.41 1.82
CA ALA A 385 -17.27 0.84 2.42
C ALA A 385 -17.09 1.86 3.55
N PHE A 386 -15.91 1.89 4.20
CA PHE A 386 -15.59 2.88 5.23
C PHE A 386 -15.50 4.30 4.67
N PHE A 387 -14.96 4.46 3.47
CA PHE A 387 -14.80 5.78 2.84
C PHE A 387 -16.09 6.33 2.27
N HIS A 388 -17.08 5.48 1.94
CA HIS A 388 -18.41 5.93 1.52
C HIS A 388 -19.27 6.56 2.63
N LYS A 389 -18.85 6.45 3.90
CA LYS A 389 -19.54 7.08 5.02
C LYS A 389 -18.74 8.27 5.53
N SER A 390 -19.37 9.45 5.57
CA SER A 390 -18.80 10.62 6.27
C SER A 390 -18.66 10.31 7.74
N GLY A 391 -17.60 10.83 8.36
CA GLY A 391 -17.37 10.63 9.79
C GLY A 391 -16.27 11.51 10.33
N LEU A 392 -16.27 11.64 11.66
CA LEU A 392 -15.23 12.35 12.41
C LEU A 392 -14.11 11.37 12.76
N ASP A 393 -13.01 11.44 12.03
CA ASP A 393 -11.80 10.68 12.32
C ASP A 393 -11.08 11.30 13.53
N MET A 394 -10.73 10.46 14.50
CA MET A 394 -10.00 10.80 15.71
C MET A 394 -8.75 9.93 15.83
N ILE A 395 -7.60 10.56 16.04
CA ILE A 395 -6.33 9.85 16.21
C ILE A 395 -5.59 10.37 17.44
N PHE A 396 -5.10 9.44 18.27
CA PHE A 396 -4.12 9.69 19.32
C PHE A 396 -2.88 8.84 19.07
N TYR A 397 -1.71 9.47 19.04
CA TYR A 397 -0.44 8.75 18.91
C TYR A 397 0.25 8.58 20.26
N PHE A 398 1.01 7.49 20.38
CA PHE A 398 1.78 7.12 21.57
C PHE A 398 3.15 6.62 21.14
N ASN A 399 4.16 6.95 21.95
CA ASN A 399 5.53 6.51 21.72
C ASN A 399 6.10 6.99 20.37
N SER A 400 5.56 8.07 19.80
CA SER A 400 6.07 8.69 18.58
C SER A 400 7.48 9.27 18.77
N ASP A 401 7.88 9.55 20.01
CA ASP A 401 9.25 9.91 20.39
C ASP A 401 10.26 8.76 20.19
N LEU A 402 9.78 7.50 20.21
CA LEU A 402 10.58 6.33 19.87
C LEU A 402 10.68 6.09 18.37
N PHE A 403 9.87 6.79 17.57
CA PHE A 403 9.85 6.67 16.11
C PHE A 403 10.72 7.76 15.49
N CYS A 404 11.93 7.38 15.07
CA CYS A 404 12.84 8.29 14.39
C CYS A 404 12.63 8.18 12.88
N ARG A 405 12.18 9.26 12.25
CA ARG A 405 12.08 9.35 10.79
C ARG A 405 13.43 9.67 10.16
N GLY A 406 13.70 9.07 9.01
CA GLY A 406 14.85 9.42 8.17
C GLY A 406 14.67 10.80 7.52
N GLU A 407 15.76 11.40 7.04
CA GLU A 407 15.70 12.66 6.27
C GLU A 407 14.85 12.48 5.00
N ASP A 408 14.04 13.50 4.66
CA ASP A 408 13.14 13.53 3.49
C ASP A 408 12.17 12.33 3.37
N ASN A 409 11.74 11.78 4.51
CA ASN A 409 10.88 10.59 4.59
C ASN A 409 9.58 10.84 5.36
N TYR A 410 8.45 10.65 4.68
CA TYR A 410 7.10 10.82 5.23
C TYR A 410 6.48 9.51 5.73
N GLY A 411 7.28 8.46 5.94
CA GLY A 411 6.81 7.15 6.42
C GLY A 411 6.01 7.27 7.72
N GLY A 412 4.84 6.63 7.76
CA GLY A 412 3.96 6.62 8.93
C GLY A 412 3.07 7.85 9.10
N CYS A 413 3.18 8.86 8.22
CA CYS A 413 2.24 9.98 8.20
C CYS A 413 0.91 9.55 7.57
N THR A 414 -0.21 10.06 8.10
CA THR A 414 -1.54 9.84 7.54
C THR A 414 -1.91 11.00 6.62
N VAL A 415 -2.13 10.70 5.35
CA VAL A 415 -2.42 11.66 4.29
C VAL A 415 -3.89 11.54 3.92
N TYR A 416 -4.59 12.68 3.83
CA TYR A 416 -5.97 12.79 3.35
C TYR A 416 -5.96 13.38 1.95
N LEU A 417 -6.71 12.77 1.05
CA LEU A 417 -6.85 13.15 -0.36
C LEU A 417 -8.32 13.41 -0.67
N ALA A 418 -8.60 14.39 -1.51
CA ALA A 418 -9.90 14.47 -2.18
C ALA A 418 -9.98 13.32 -3.20
N SER A 419 -11.09 12.58 -3.21
CA SER A 419 -11.37 11.63 -4.28
C SER A 419 -12.04 12.39 -5.43
N GLY A 420 -11.37 12.53 -6.57
CA GLY A 420 -12.01 13.04 -7.78
C GLY A 420 -13.11 12.09 -8.27
N GLU A 421 -14.21 12.62 -8.82
CA GLU A 421 -15.17 11.80 -9.56
C GLU A 421 -14.44 11.16 -10.75
N SER A 422 -14.28 9.83 -10.71
CA SER A 422 -13.59 9.06 -11.74
C SER A 422 -14.45 8.90 -12.98
N ASP A 423 -14.52 9.94 -13.81
CA ASP A 423 -14.93 9.76 -15.19
C ASP A 423 -13.84 8.96 -15.93
N SER A 424 -14.28 7.82 -16.47
CA SER A 424 -13.54 6.81 -17.21
C SER A 424 -12.39 7.29 -18.11
N ASP A 425 -11.34 6.47 -18.17
CA ASP A 425 -10.32 6.36 -19.23
C ASP A 425 -9.08 7.28 -19.23
N SER A 426 -8.76 7.94 -18.12
CA SER A 426 -7.38 8.43 -17.94
C SER A 426 -6.89 8.34 -16.50
N VAL A 427 -5.87 7.52 -16.28
CA VAL A 427 -4.98 7.58 -15.11
C VAL A 427 -4.17 8.89 -15.20
N SER A 428 -4.84 10.03 -15.06
CA SER A 428 -4.20 11.32 -14.84
C SER A 428 -4.09 11.54 -13.35
N LEU A 429 -2.84 11.53 -12.87
CA LEU A 429 -2.39 11.84 -11.50
C LEU A 429 -2.67 13.31 -11.09
N ALA A 430 -3.82 13.87 -11.47
CA ALA A 430 -4.07 15.31 -11.43
C ALA A 430 -5.28 15.75 -10.59
N ASP A 431 -6.15 14.84 -10.12
CA ASP A 431 -7.32 15.22 -9.30
C ASP A 431 -7.30 14.71 -7.84
N ASP A 432 -6.28 13.94 -7.43
CA ASP A 432 -6.07 13.60 -6.01
C ASP A 432 -5.25 14.70 -5.33
N SER A 433 -5.86 15.87 -5.11
CA SER A 433 -5.18 16.94 -4.37
C SER A 433 -5.02 16.54 -2.90
N GLU A 434 -3.78 16.49 -2.42
CA GLU A 434 -3.49 16.33 -1.00
C GLU A 434 -4.14 17.45 -0.20
N LEU A 435 -5.03 17.09 0.72
CA LEU A 435 -5.77 18.03 1.56
C LEU A 435 -5.03 18.31 2.87
N LEU A 436 -4.50 17.25 3.49
CA LEU A 436 -3.89 17.31 4.81
C LEU A 436 -2.95 16.14 5.01
N THR A 437 -1.79 16.40 5.61
CA THR A 437 -0.90 15.38 6.15
C THR A 437 -0.80 15.51 7.67
N VAL A 438 -1.06 14.42 8.37
CA VAL A 438 -0.99 14.29 9.83
C VAL A 438 0.23 13.48 10.21
N GLU A 439 1.08 14.10 11.02
CA GLU A 439 2.28 13.46 11.56
C GLU A 439 2.00 12.85 12.93
N PRO A 440 2.52 11.64 13.22
CA PRO A 440 2.51 11.09 14.58
C PRO A 440 3.09 12.06 15.61
N GLN A 441 2.27 12.48 16.57
CA GLN A 441 2.65 13.35 17.68
C GLN A 441 2.03 12.87 18.99
N ASP A 442 2.88 12.63 20.00
CA ASP A 442 2.45 12.18 21.32
C ASP A 442 1.52 13.19 21.99
N ASN A 443 0.48 12.65 22.65
CA ASN A 443 -0.49 13.39 23.44
C ASN A 443 -1.21 14.52 22.67
N ALA A 444 -1.29 14.42 21.34
CA ALA A 444 -2.11 15.30 20.53
C ALA A 444 -3.44 14.62 20.19
N LEU A 445 -4.56 15.30 20.43
CA LEU A 445 -5.85 14.93 19.84
C LEU A 445 -5.88 15.47 18.42
N VAL A 446 -5.98 14.58 17.44
CA VAL A 446 -6.20 14.94 16.04
C VAL A 446 -7.64 14.62 15.67
N LEU A 447 -8.36 15.60 15.15
CA LEU A 447 -9.72 15.43 14.63
C LEU A 447 -9.79 15.91 13.19
N ILE A 448 -10.37 15.11 12.30
CA ILE A 448 -10.61 15.44 10.89
C ILE A 448 -12.06 15.05 10.57
N TYR A 449 -12.86 15.97 10.05
CA TYR A 449 -14.14 15.60 9.45
C TYR A 449 -13.92 15.15 8.02
N ARG A 450 -14.24 13.89 7.74
CA ARG A 450 -14.09 13.27 6.43
C ARG A 450 -15.45 13.11 5.80
N THR A 451 -15.61 13.58 4.57
CA THR A 451 -16.79 13.37 3.73
C THR A 451 -16.64 12.11 2.87
N SER A 452 -17.71 11.69 2.18
CA SER A 452 -17.69 10.50 1.32
C SER A 452 -16.80 10.61 0.09
N ASP A 453 -16.34 11.82 -0.24
CA ASP A 453 -15.41 12.16 -1.31
C ASP A 453 -13.98 12.41 -0.79
N THR A 454 -13.67 11.96 0.43
CA THR A 454 -12.34 12.07 1.02
C THR A 454 -11.85 10.70 1.45
N VAL A 455 -10.66 10.34 1.02
CA VAL A 455 -9.97 9.10 1.38
C VAL A 455 -8.72 9.41 2.18
N ARG A 456 -8.21 8.43 2.94
CA ARG A 456 -6.95 8.58 3.66
C ARG A 456 -6.07 7.36 3.54
N PHE A 457 -4.77 7.57 3.61
CA PHE A 457 -3.81 6.49 3.72
C PHE A 457 -2.65 6.81 4.66
N THR A 458 -2.06 5.80 5.27
CA THR A 458 -0.81 5.95 6.04
C THR A 458 0.37 5.50 5.19
N LYS A 459 1.30 6.42 4.94
CA LYS A 459 2.47 6.20 4.09
C LYS A 459 3.31 5.02 4.60
N TYR A 460 3.80 4.19 3.69
CA TYR A 460 4.66 3.05 4.01
C TYR A 460 5.88 3.45 4.85
N ILE A 461 6.08 2.72 5.94
CA ILE A 461 7.22 2.91 6.85
C ILE A 461 8.40 2.08 6.34
N ASN A 462 9.31 2.71 5.61
CA ASN A 462 10.52 2.06 5.09
C ASN A 462 11.63 1.96 6.17
N HIS A 463 12.77 1.31 5.85
CA HIS A 463 13.87 1.01 6.77
C HIS A 463 14.68 2.22 7.24
N TYR A 464 14.55 3.38 6.59
CA TYR A 464 15.14 4.62 7.09
C TYR A 464 14.40 5.15 8.31
N ASN A 465 13.17 4.69 8.55
CA ASN A 465 12.48 4.90 9.79
C ASN A 465 12.89 3.80 10.79
N SER A 466 13.05 4.17 12.05
CA SER A 466 13.41 3.23 13.11
C SER A 466 12.50 3.36 14.31
N GLY A 467 12.36 2.28 15.06
CA GLY A 467 11.45 2.19 16.19
C GLY A 467 10.03 1.83 15.76
N LEU A 468 9.06 2.27 16.56
CA LEU A 468 7.64 2.02 16.37
C LEU A 468 6.86 3.11 17.05
N PHE A 469 5.59 3.25 16.66
CA PHE A 469 4.62 4.03 17.43
C PHE A 469 3.30 3.27 17.51
N HIS A 470 2.48 3.64 18.48
CA HIS A 470 1.12 3.15 18.60
C HIS A 470 0.14 4.26 18.29
N ALA A 471 -1.07 3.89 17.88
CA ALA A 471 -2.16 4.83 17.70
C ALA A 471 -3.46 4.26 18.23
N ILE A 472 -4.30 5.11 18.80
CA ILE A 472 -5.73 4.85 18.97
C ILE A 472 -6.41 5.60 17.84
N SER A 473 -7.07 4.86 16.95
CA SER A 473 -7.80 5.42 15.80
C SER A 473 -9.28 5.10 15.96
N ALA A 474 -10.13 6.11 15.88
CA ALA A 474 -11.57 5.98 15.94
C ALA A 474 -12.21 6.84 14.84
N THR A 475 -13.39 6.45 14.40
CA THR A 475 -14.22 7.28 13.51
C THR A 475 -15.63 7.31 14.06
N TYR A 476 -16.12 8.49 14.41
CA TYR A 476 -17.47 8.68 14.93
C TYR A 476 -18.43 9.03 13.80
N PHE A 477 -19.62 8.42 13.81
CA PHE A 477 -20.62 8.66 12.80
C PHE A 477 -21.83 9.39 13.37
N GLU A 478 -22.28 10.43 12.66
CA GLU A 478 -23.58 11.04 12.89
C GLU A 478 -24.66 9.98 12.63
N PRO A 479 -25.63 9.78 13.54
CA PRO A 479 -26.71 8.84 13.32
C PRO A 479 -27.53 9.19 12.08
N GLU A 480 -27.87 8.20 11.26
CA GLU A 480 -28.74 8.39 10.11
C GLU A 480 -30.14 8.82 10.58
N THR A 481 -30.53 10.05 10.21
CA THR A 481 -31.84 10.66 10.44
C THR A 481 -32.99 9.86 9.83
#